data_AF-A0AAN8JZU5-F1
#
_entry.id   AF-A0AAN8JZU5-F1
#
_cell.length_a   1.000
_cell.length_b   1.000
_cell.length_c   1.000
_cell.angle_alpha   90.00
_cell.angle_beta   90.00
_cell.angle_gamma   90.00
#
_symmetry.space_group_name_H-M   'P 1'
#
loop_
_entity.id
_entity.type
_entity.pdbx_description
1 polymer ?
#
loop_
_entity_poly.entity_id
_entity_poly.type
_entity_poly.pdbx_seq_one_letter_code
_entity_poly.pdbx_strand_id
1 'polypeptide(L)'
;MFLQVLFVAAVACCLVVECQIDTSNCTGYSSAIAACNSDNGLTGSSQLTFDGLPSLASGDITATCGNLDNVKKAVKCIADTSIACGTTETKQLVASSDDYTDIVNTLCNRKSEYDGTCVDLNVLISCASTKLTENNITFSNSLTFAESTTLYCKLNEYLSACASTNSQLGSCSKTTTKEIYVSLVAQLRPDICGASSIVSSVAVLVVSLFAAFSN
;
A
#
# COMPACT_ATOMS: atom_id res chain seq x y z
N MET A 1 -6.79 -20.71 -17.12
CA MET A 1 -5.70 -20.38 -16.16
C MET A 1 -4.85 -19.18 -16.56
N PHE A 2 -4.60 -18.89 -17.85
CA PHE A 2 -3.83 -17.70 -18.26
C PHE A 2 -4.49 -16.34 -17.93
N LEU A 3 -5.83 -16.29 -17.83
CA LEU A 3 -6.57 -15.06 -17.53
C LEU A 3 -6.43 -14.59 -16.05
N GLN A 4 -6.20 -15.52 -15.11
CA GLN A 4 -6.01 -15.19 -13.69
C GLN A 4 -4.60 -14.66 -13.39
N VAL A 5 -3.58 -15.15 -14.10
CA VAL A 5 -2.18 -14.69 -13.93
C VAL A 5 -2.00 -13.26 -14.45
N LEU A 6 -2.68 -12.91 -15.56
CA LEU A 6 -2.67 -11.54 -16.09
C LEU A 6 -3.40 -10.56 -15.16
N PHE A 7 -4.48 -11.01 -14.51
CA PHE A 7 -5.23 -10.22 -13.54
C PHE A 7 -4.42 -9.97 -12.27
N VAL A 8 -3.78 -10.99 -11.69
CA VAL A 8 -2.94 -10.83 -10.49
C VAL A 8 -1.76 -9.89 -10.77
N ALA A 9 -1.16 -9.96 -11.95
CA ALA A 9 -0.11 -9.02 -12.36
C ALA A 9 -0.64 -7.58 -12.51
N ALA A 10 -1.84 -7.39 -13.09
CA ALA A 10 -2.47 -6.08 -13.20
C ALA A 10 -2.89 -5.48 -11.85
N VAL A 11 -3.39 -6.31 -10.91
CA VAL A 11 -3.75 -5.86 -9.55
C VAL A 11 -2.52 -5.57 -8.72
N ALA A 12 -1.45 -6.38 -8.84
CA ALA A 12 -0.16 -6.08 -8.24
C ALA A 12 0.41 -4.76 -8.79
N CYS A 13 0.21 -4.49 -10.09
CA CYS A 13 0.52 -3.22 -10.73
C CYS A 13 -0.39 -2.06 -10.27
N CYS A 14 -1.52 -2.33 -9.61
CA CYS A 14 -2.46 -1.33 -9.09
C CYS A 14 -2.31 -1.01 -7.60
N LEU A 15 -1.47 -1.77 -6.89
CA LEU A 15 -0.92 -1.33 -5.61
C LEU A 15 0.19 -0.29 -5.77
N VAL A 16 0.71 -0.19 -6.99
CA VAL A 16 1.76 0.72 -7.37
C VAL A 16 1.20 1.75 -8.34
N VAL A 17 1.74 2.95 -8.23
CA VAL A 17 1.19 4.11 -8.92
C VAL A 17 1.41 4.02 -10.41
N GLU A 18 2.19 3.10 -10.97
CA GLU A 18 2.27 2.93 -12.44
C GLU A 18 0.90 2.68 -13.12
N CYS A 19 -0.12 2.17 -12.40
CA CYS A 19 -1.50 2.14 -12.93
C CYS A 19 -2.34 3.38 -12.56
N GLN A 20 -1.92 4.17 -11.56
CA GLN A 20 -2.60 5.39 -11.10
C GLN A 20 -2.09 6.63 -11.86
N ILE A 21 -0.79 6.74 -12.04
CA ILE A 21 -0.07 7.81 -12.72
C ILE A 21 0.78 7.23 -13.84
N ASP A 22 0.40 7.57 -15.06
CA ASP A 22 1.21 7.30 -16.24
C ASP A 22 2.46 8.21 -16.24
N THR A 23 3.62 7.60 -16.01
CA THR A 23 4.92 8.29 -16.04
C THR A 23 5.60 8.23 -17.42
N SER A 24 5.04 7.47 -18.38
CA SER A 24 5.66 7.22 -19.68
C SER A 24 5.90 8.49 -20.51
N ASN A 25 5.03 9.48 -20.33
CA ASN A 25 5.10 10.78 -21.02
C ASN A 25 5.79 11.87 -20.16
N CYS A 26 6.28 11.52 -18.97
CA CYS A 26 6.88 12.47 -18.04
C CYS A 26 8.37 12.67 -18.34
N THR A 27 8.68 13.77 -19.05
CA THR A 27 10.05 14.07 -19.48
C THR A 27 10.99 14.18 -18.28
N GLY A 28 12.08 13.41 -18.29
CA GLY A 28 13.09 13.43 -17.23
C GLY A 28 12.74 12.60 -15.99
N TYR A 29 11.59 11.91 -15.96
CA TYR A 29 11.14 11.09 -14.82
C TYR A 29 12.22 10.10 -14.35
N SER A 30 12.74 9.26 -15.25
CA SER A 30 13.74 8.25 -14.87
C SER A 30 15.02 8.87 -14.32
N SER A 31 15.45 10.02 -14.86
CA SER A 31 16.62 10.75 -14.35
C SER A 31 16.36 11.36 -12.99
N ALA A 32 15.16 11.90 -12.75
CA ALA A 32 14.76 12.44 -11.45
C ALA A 32 14.66 11.34 -10.38
N ILE A 33 14.08 10.17 -10.69
CA ILE A 33 14.07 9.01 -9.77
C ILE A 33 15.49 8.54 -9.45
N ALA A 34 16.37 8.48 -10.45
CA ALA A 34 17.77 8.14 -10.22
C ALA A 34 18.46 9.15 -9.31
N ALA A 35 18.21 10.45 -9.51
CA ALA A 35 18.73 11.53 -8.66
C ALA A 35 18.19 11.45 -7.22
N CYS A 36 16.89 11.21 -7.04
CA CYS A 36 16.29 11.01 -5.71
C CYS A 36 17.00 9.92 -4.92
N ASN A 37 17.43 8.85 -5.58
CA ASN A 37 18.19 7.78 -4.94
C ASN A 37 19.65 8.17 -4.69
N SER A 38 20.36 8.68 -5.70
CA SER A 38 21.78 9.02 -5.58
C SER A 38 22.05 10.11 -4.57
N ASP A 39 21.22 11.15 -4.55
CA ASP A 39 21.39 12.32 -3.69
C ASP A 39 21.14 11.97 -2.22
N ASN A 40 20.42 10.88 -1.97
CA ASN A 40 20.17 10.31 -0.65
C ASN A 40 21.05 9.08 -0.36
N GLY A 41 22.07 8.80 -1.17
CA GLY A 41 23.02 7.73 -0.92
C GLY A 41 22.44 6.32 -1.02
N LEU A 42 21.33 6.14 -1.75
CA LEU A 42 20.76 4.84 -2.10
C LEU A 42 21.29 4.43 -3.48
N THR A 43 22.32 3.59 -3.52
CA THR A 43 22.98 3.15 -4.77
C THR A 43 22.89 1.64 -4.95
N GLY A 44 22.98 1.16 -6.20
CA GLY A 44 23.00 -0.27 -6.50
C GLY A 44 21.69 -0.95 -6.11
N SER A 45 21.77 -2.06 -5.37
CA SER A 45 20.59 -2.86 -4.98
C SER A 45 19.64 -2.18 -3.98
N SER A 46 20.03 -1.03 -3.43
CA SER A 46 19.20 -0.27 -2.48
C SER A 46 18.37 0.83 -3.14
N GLN A 47 18.38 0.93 -4.47
CA GLN A 47 17.56 1.89 -5.18
C GLN A 47 16.07 1.59 -4.99
N LEU A 48 15.34 2.64 -4.65
CA LEU A 48 13.89 2.63 -4.54
C LEU A 48 13.28 3.14 -5.84
N THR A 49 12.22 2.49 -6.28
CA THR A 49 11.29 3.03 -7.27
C THR A 49 10.00 3.39 -6.57
N PHE A 50 9.13 4.15 -7.25
CA PHE A 50 7.81 4.40 -6.71
C PHE A 50 7.06 3.06 -6.50
N ASP A 51 7.16 2.14 -7.46
CA ASP A 51 6.50 0.84 -7.38
C ASP A 51 7.10 -0.08 -6.30
N GLY A 52 8.33 0.21 -5.88
CA GLY A 52 8.96 -0.45 -4.74
C GLY A 52 8.46 0.04 -3.38
N LEU A 53 7.80 1.21 -3.30
CA LEU A 53 7.40 1.80 -2.01
C LEU A 53 6.46 0.93 -1.18
N PRO A 54 5.42 0.28 -1.75
CA PRO A 54 4.58 -0.64 -0.98
C PRO A 54 5.37 -1.84 -0.42
N SER A 55 6.45 -2.24 -1.09
CA SER A 55 7.30 -3.36 -0.65
C SER A 55 8.10 -3.04 0.60
N LEU A 56 8.21 -1.76 1.01
CA LEU A 56 8.82 -1.36 2.28
C LEU A 56 8.08 -1.93 3.49
N ALA A 57 6.78 -2.23 3.35
CA ALA A 57 5.97 -2.95 4.33
C ALA A 57 6.05 -4.47 4.16
N SER A 58 7.15 -4.99 3.61
CA SER A 58 7.42 -6.42 3.49
C SER A 58 8.94 -6.67 3.48
N GLY A 59 9.36 -7.89 3.78
CA GLY A 59 10.78 -8.25 3.87
C GLY A 59 11.49 -7.73 5.13
N ASP A 60 12.82 -7.80 5.12
CA ASP A 60 13.65 -7.33 6.22
C ASP A 60 13.84 -5.81 6.17
N ILE A 61 13.25 -5.11 7.15
CA ILE A 61 13.31 -3.65 7.26
C ILE A 61 14.57 -3.13 7.97
N THR A 62 15.50 -4.00 8.37
CA THR A 62 16.72 -3.60 9.11
C THR A 62 17.56 -2.60 8.32
N ALA A 63 17.76 -2.85 7.02
CA ALA A 63 18.51 -1.95 6.14
C ALA A 63 17.81 -0.59 6.00
N THR A 64 16.49 -0.61 5.77
CA THR A 64 15.63 0.59 5.71
C THR A 64 15.78 1.45 6.97
N CYS A 65 15.70 0.83 8.14
CA CYS A 65 15.75 1.54 9.42
C CYS A 65 17.17 1.91 9.86
N GLY A 66 18.20 1.26 9.32
CA GLY A 66 19.60 1.64 9.52
C GLY A 66 19.97 2.96 8.83
N ASN A 67 19.18 3.38 7.82
CA ASN A 67 19.40 4.60 7.07
C ASN A 67 18.13 5.47 6.97
N LEU A 68 17.38 5.54 8.07
CA LEU A 68 16.03 6.11 8.13
C LEU A 68 15.92 7.49 7.46
N ASP A 69 16.79 8.44 7.81
CA ASP A 69 16.68 9.81 7.31
C ASP A 69 16.88 9.91 5.79
N ASN A 70 17.83 9.17 5.24
CA ASN A 70 18.06 9.14 3.80
C ASN A 70 16.94 8.41 3.06
N VAL A 71 16.47 7.29 3.61
CA VAL A 71 15.34 6.56 3.03
C VAL A 71 14.11 7.45 2.99
N LYS A 72 13.79 8.16 4.07
CA LYS A 72 12.64 9.10 4.09
C LYS A 72 12.74 10.17 3.03
N LYS A 73 13.92 10.79 2.88
CA LYS A 73 14.14 11.80 1.84
C LYS A 73 14.01 11.22 0.44
N ALA A 74 14.54 10.01 0.20
CA ALA A 74 14.41 9.33 -1.08
C ALA A 74 12.95 8.97 -1.38
N VAL A 75 12.24 8.39 -0.41
CA VAL A 75 10.82 8.04 -0.51
C VAL A 75 9.97 9.28 -0.82
N LYS A 76 10.18 10.38 -0.09
CA LYS A 76 9.47 11.63 -0.36
C LYS A 76 9.77 12.17 -1.75
N CYS A 77 11.04 12.23 -2.15
CA CYS A 77 11.47 12.72 -3.47
C CYS A 77 10.88 11.89 -4.61
N ILE A 78 10.93 10.56 -4.49
CA ILE A 78 10.35 9.61 -5.45
C ILE A 78 8.85 9.83 -5.53
N ALA A 79 8.18 9.93 -4.38
CA ALA A 79 6.75 10.13 -4.34
C ALA A 79 6.32 11.45 -4.97
N ASP A 80 6.95 12.56 -4.58
CA ASP A 80 6.68 13.89 -5.18
C ASP A 80 6.95 13.89 -6.69
N THR A 81 8.03 13.26 -7.14
CA THR A 81 8.40 13.17 -8.56
C THR A 81 7.35 12.39 -9.37
N SER A 82 6.94 11.21 -8.89
CA SER A 82 5.91 10.41 -9.57
C SER A 82 4.56 11.11 -9.53
N ILE A 83 4.17 11.67 -8.37
CA ILE A 83 2.92 12.43 -8.22
C ILE A 83 2.87 13.60 -9.20
N ALA A 84 3.98 14.33 -9.38
CA ALA A 84 4.04 15.47 -10.28
C ALA A 84 3.70 15.11 -11.74
N CYS A 85 4.04 13.90 -12.19
CA CYS A 85 3.72 13.38 -13.52
C CYS A 85 2.21 13.12 -13.74
N GLY A 86 1.43 12.99 -12.67
CA GLY A 86 -0.02 12.73 -12.75
C GLY A 86 -0.84 13.93 -13.24
N THR A 87 -2.03 13.65 -13.76
CA THR A 87 -3.06 14.67 -13.98
C THR A 87 -3.64 15.10 -12.63
N THR A 88 -4.36 16.23 -12.59
CA THR A 88 -5.06 16.68 -11.37
C THR A 88 -5.97 15.60 -10.78
N GLU A 89 -6.59 14.79 -11.64
CA GLU A 89 -7.44 13.67 -11.25
C GLU A 89 -6.61 12.52 -10.67
N THR A 90 -5.61 12.04 -11.40
CA THR A 90 -4.84 10.86 -10.95
C THR A 90 -4.01 11.13 -9.71
N LYS A 91 -3.57 12.37 -9.49
CA LYS A 91 -2.94 12.82 -8.24
C LYS A 91 -3.81 12.60 -7.01
N GLN A 92 -5.13 12.56 -7.16
CA GLN A 92 -6.05 12.33 -6.04
C GLN A 92 -6.24 10.85 -5.72
N LEU A 93 -5.79 9.94 -6.60
CA LEU A 93 -5.93 8.48 -6.47
C LEU A 93 -4.76 7.81 -5.78
N VAL A 94 -3.79 8.57 -5.29
CA VAL A 94 -2.56 8.08 -4.67
C VAL A 94 -2.43 8.67 -3.27
N ALA A 95 -1.69 7.99 -2.39
CA ALA A 95 -1.34 8.56 -1.09
C ALA A 95 -0.35 9.73 -1.25
N SER A 96 -0.33 10.66 -0.29
CA SER A 96 0.61 11.78 -0.34
C SER A 96 2.05 11.31 -0.10
N SER A 97 3.04 12.11 -0.52
CA SER A 97 4.45 11.80 -0.23
C SER A 97 4.78 11.80 1.27
N ASP A 98 3.98 12.51 2.07
CA ASP A 98 4.08 12.50 3.53
C ASP A 98 3.56 11.17 4.11
N ASP A 99 2.46 10.61 3.59
CA ASP A 99 1.96 9.30 4.01
C ASP A 99 3.00 8.19 3.78
N TYR A 100 3.66 8.19 2.62
CA TYR A 100 4.74 7.25 2.34
C TYR A 100 5.91 7.41 3.33
N THR A 101 6.22 8.65 3.71
CA THR A 101 7.27 8.95 4.68
C THR A 101 6.88 8.48 6.10
N ASP A 102 5.62 8.62 6.47
CA ASP A 102 5.08 8.22 7.76
C ASP A 102 4.96 6.71 7.92
N ILE A 103 4.78 5.98 6.83
CA ILE A 103 4.88 4.52 6.81
C ILE A 103 6.29 4.07 7.17
N VAL A 104 7.31 4.69 6.59
CA VAL A 104 8.72 4.39 6.92
C VAL A 104 8.99 4.70 8.39
N ASN A 105 8.49 5.84 8.90
CA ASN A 105 8.58 6.18 10.33
C ASN A 105 7.92 5.11 11.20
N THR A 106 6.69 4.71 10.87
CA THR A 106 5.91 3.74 11.63
C THR A 106 6.61 2.38 11.67
N LEU A 107 7.06 1.89 10.53
CA LEU A 107 7.82 0.63 10.40
C LEU A 107 9.07 0.64 11.26
N CYS A 108 9.85 1.72 11.21
CA CYS A 108 11.11 1.78 11.94
C CYS A 108 10.95 2.02 13.44
N ASN A 109 9.94 2.80 13.84
CA ASN A 109 9.60 2.98 15.25
C ASN A 109 9.08 1.69 15.88
N ARG A 110 8.35 0.86 15.11
CA ARG A 110 7.79 -0.42 15.57
C ARG A 110 8.59 -1.64 15.08
N LYS A 111 9.86 -1.47 14.68
CA LYS A 111 10.65 -2.56 14.07
C LYS A 111 10.80 -3.81 14.96
N SER A 112 10.80 -3.64 16.29
CA SER A 112 10.88 -4.76 17.24
C SER A 112 9.58 -5.57 17.34
N GLU A 113 8.48 -4.98 16.91
CA GLU A 113 7.11 -5.48 16.95
C GLU A 113 6.61 -5.93 15.56
N TYR A 114 7.41 -5.74 14.53
CA TYR A 114 7.03 -5.97 13.14
C TYR A 114 7.94 -6.99 12.47
N ASP A 115 7.33 -7.96 11.80
CA ASP A 115 8.02 -8.99 11.01
C ASP A 115 7.58 -8.87 9.55
N GLY A 116 8.24 -7.98 8.80
CA GLY A 116 7.94 -7.77 7.39
C GLY A 116 8.21 -9.01 6.53
N THR A 117 9.09 -9.92 6.95
CA THR A 117 9.36 -11.18 6.22
C THR A 117 8.18 -12.14 6.26
N CYS A 118 7.29 -11.98 7.24
CA CYS A 118 6.05 -12.73 7.36
C CYS A 118 4.94 -12.20 6.42
N VAL A 119 5.09 -10.97 5.89
CA VAL A 119 4.10 -10.35 5.01
C VAL A 119 4.32 -10.80 3.56
N ASP A 120 3.47 -11.71 3.09
CA ASP A 120 3.41 -12.07 1.68
C ASP A 120 2.43 -11.16 0.94
N LEU A 121 2.96 -10.13 0.27
CA LEU A 121 2.15 -9.20 -0.51
C LEU A 121 1.38 -9.89 -1.63
N ASN A 122 1.92 -10.93 -2.26
CA ASN A 122 1.24 -11.63 -3.35
C ASN A 122 -0.04 -12.32 -2.88
N VAL A 123 0.00 -12.94 -1.70
CA VAL A 123 -1.17 -13.56 -1.07
C VAL A 123 -2.25 -12.51 -0.77
N LEU A 124 -1.85 -11.36 -0.23
CA LEU A 124 -2.78 -10.28 0.11
C LEU A 124 -3.39 -9.64 -1.13
N ILE A 125 -2.58 -9.39 -2.17
CA ILE A 125 -3.01 -8.88 -3.47
C ILE A 125 -3.97 -9.86 -4.13
N SER A 126 -3.64 -11.15 -4.15
CA SER A 126 -4.50 -12.17 -4.75
C SER A 126 -5.86 -12.23 -4.03
N CYS A 127 -5.88 -12.16 -2.70
CA CYS A 127 -7.12 -12.07 -1.94
C CYS A 127 -7.95 -10.83 -2.30
N ALA A 128 -7.33 -9.65 -2.35
CA ALA A 128 -8.02 -8.41 -2.68
C ALA A 128 -8.56 -8.42 -4.13
N SER A 129 -7.77 -8.94 -5.07
CA SER A 129 -8.18 -9.14 -6.46
C SER A 129 -9.40 -10.04 -6.60
N THR A 130 -9.45 -11.14 -5.84
CA THR A 130 -10.62 -12.03 -5.82
C THR A 130 -11.85 -11.28 -5.34
N LYS A 131 -11.74 -10.50 -4.26
CA LYS A 131 -12.85 -9.69 -3.75
C LYS A 131 -13.33 -8.62 -4.73
N LEU A 132 -12.41 -7.96 -5.46
CA LEU A 132 -12.79 -7.03 -6.53
C LEU A 132 -13.62 -7.75 -7.60
N THR A 133 -13.15 -8.90 -8.05
CA THR A 133 -13.84 -9.72 -9.08
C THR A 133 -15.20 -10.20 -8.61
N GLU A 134 -15.31 -10.71 -7.38
CA GLU A 134 -16.58 -11.15 -6.76
C GLU A 134 -17.61 -10.02 -6.66
N ASN A 135 -17.15 -8.76 -6.60
CA ASN A 135 -18.00 -7.57 -6.55
C ASN A 135 -18.15 -6.89 -7.92
N ASN A 136 -17.81 -7.59 -9.01
CA ASN A 136 -17.91 -7.09 -10.40
C ASN A 136 -17.10 -5.81 -10.65
N ILE A 137 -15.99 -5.62 -9.93
CA ILE A 137 -15.04 -4.54 -10.15
C ILE A 137 -13.88 -5.12 -10.95
N THR A 138 -13.79 -4.76 -12.22
CA THR A 138 -12.76 -5.28 -13.14
C THR A 138 -11.72 -4.21 -13.47
N PHE A 139 -10.47 -4.64 -13.58
CA PHE A 139 -9.40 -3.80 -14.10
C PHE A 139 -9.56 -3.60 -15.60
N SER A 140 -9.40 -2.35 -16.04
CA SER A 140 -9.36 -2.00 -17.45
C SER A 140 -8.40 -0.84 -17.64
N ASN A 141 -7.76 -0.78 -18.82
CA ASN A 141 -6.91 0.35 -19.20
C ASN A 141 -7.73 1.57 -19.67
N SER A 142 -9.06 1.48 -19.64
CA SER A 142 -9.99 2.49 -20.15
C SER A 142 -10.98 2.97 -19.08
N LEU A 143 -10.63 2.86 -17.80
CA LEU A 143 -11.50 3.29 -16.72
C LEU A 143 -11.63 4.82 -16.73
N THR A 144 -12.86 5.30 -16.54
CA THR A 144 -13.12 6.70 -16.22
C THR A 144 -12.56 7.04 -14.83
N PHE A 145 -12.41 8.32 -14.53
CA PHE A 145 -11.94 8.76 -13.21
C PHE A 145 -12.80 8.23 -12.05
N ALA A 146 -14.13 8.20 -12.21
CA ALA A 146 -15.04 7.68 -11.19
C ALA A 146 -14.89 6.15 -10.99
N GLU A 147 -14.66 5.40 -12.06
CA GLU A 147 -14.40 3.96 -12.00
C GLU A 147 -13.04 3.68 -11.36
N SER A 148 -12.00 4.44 -11.73
CA SER A 148 -10.67 4.36 -11.10
C SER A 148 -10.74 4.69 -9.61
N THR A 149 -11.50 5.72 -9.22
CA THR A 149 -11.76 6.04 -7.81
C THR A 149 -12.38 4.85 -7.10
N THR A 150 -13.47 4.30 -7.64
CA THR A 150 -14.15 3.13 -7.05
C THR A 150 -13.20 1.95 -6.91
N LEU A 151 -12.43 1.65 -7.95
CA LEU A 151 -11.46 0.57 -7.99
C LEU A 151 -10.41 0.70 -6.89
N TYR A 152 -9.71 1.84 -6.80
CA TYR A 152 -8.61 2.02 -5.87
C TYR A 152 -9.06 2.10 -4.42
N CYS A 153 -10.21 2.74 -4.16
CA CYS A 153 -10.79 2.77 -2.83
C CYS A 153 -11.20 1.37 -2.36
N LYS A 154 -11.81 0.57 -3.24
CA LYS A 154 -12.17 -0.82 -2.92
C LYS A 154 -10.98 -1.75 -2.83
N LEU A 155 -9.93 -1.54 -3.62
CA LEU A 155 -8.68 -2.28 -3.50
C LEU A 155 -8.07 -2.09 -2.11
N ASN A 156 -7.96 -0.84 -1.62
CA ASN A 156 -7.42 -0.55 -0.30
C ASN A 156 -8.29 -1.16 0.84
N GLU A 157 -9.62 -1.05 0.73
CA GLU A 157 -10.57 -1.69 1.65
C GLU A 157 -10.38 -3.22 1.70
N TYR A 158 -10.28 -3.86 0.54
CA TYR A 158 -10.14 -5.31 0.46
C TYR A 158 -8.76 -5.80 0.87
N LEU A 159 -7.68 -5.05 0.62
CA LEU A 159 -6.36 -5.35 1.15
C LEU A 159 -6.35 -5.33 2.67
N SER A 160 -6.96 -4.30 3.27
CA SER A 160 -7.09 -4.19 4.72
C SER A 160 -7.90 -5.35 5.31
N ALA A 161 -9.02 -5.72 4.67
CA ALA A 161 -9.85 -6.85 5.08
C ALA A 161 -9.09 -8.19 4.95
N CYS A 162 -8.43 -8.41 3.81
CA CYS A 162 -7.63 -9.60 3.54
C CYS A 162 -6.51 -9.76 4.57
N ALA A 163 -5.77 -8.69 4.86
CA ALA A 163 -4.73 -8.71 5.89
C ALA A 163 -5.31 -9.01 7.28
N SER A 164 -6.45 -8.42 7.63
CA SER A 164 -7.11 -8.62 8.94
C SER A 164 -7.54 -10.08 9.16
N THR A 165 -7.95 -10.77 8.09
CA THR A 165 -8.39 -12.18 8.13
C THR A 165 -7.30 -13.18 7.76
N ASN A 166 -6.09 -12.73 7.41
CA ASN A 166 -5.01 -13.61 6.97
C ASN A 166 -4.42 -14.37 8.18
N SER A 167 -4.53 -15.70 8.15
CA SER A 167 -4.06 -16.57 9.23
C SER A 167 -2.52 -16.61 9.35
N GLN A 168 -1.79 -16.45 8.24
CA GLN A 168 -0.33 -16.35 8.25
C GLN A 168 0.12 -15.08 8.97
N LEU A 169 -0.50 -13.92 8.69
CA LEU A 169 -0.23 -12.68 9.43
C LEU A 169 -0.56 -12.81 10.92
N GLY A 170 -1.60 -13.57 11.27
CA GLY A 170 -1.93 -13.90 12.65
C GLY A 170 -0.95 -14.86 13.35
N SER A 171 -0.11 -15.55 12.58
CA SER A 171 0.84 -16.55 13.05
C SER A 171 2.30 -16.08 12.96
N CYS A 172 2.53 -14.81 12.61
CA CYS A 172 3.88 -14.24 12.56
C CYS A 172 4.59 -14.32 13.92
N SER A 173 5.91 -14.39 13.88
CA SER A 173 6.76 -14.40 15.08
C SER A 173 6.50 -13.17 15.98
N LYS A 174 6.14 -12.03 15.35
CA LYS A 174 5.69 -10.82 16.01
C LYS A 174 4.17 -10.71 15.90
N THR A 175 3.48 -10.84 17.04
CA THR A 175 2.00 -10.89 17.10
C THR A 175 1.32 -9.59 16.66
N THR A 176 2.03 -8.48 16.73
CA THR A 176 1.60 -7.14 16.30
C THR A 176 1.78 -6.88 14.80
N THR A 177 2.46 -7.75 14.04
CA THR A 177 2.67 -7.58 12.59
C THR A 177 1.38 -7.32 11.84
N LYS A 178 0.33 -8.09 12.14
CA LYS A 178 -0.98 -7.94 11.50
C LYS A 178 -1.59 -6.56 11.74
N GLU A 179 -1.61 -6.11 13.00
CA GLU A 179 -2.15 -4.80 13.37
C GLU A 179 -1.39 -3.67 12.70
N ILE A 180 -0.05 -3.74 12.74
CA ILE A 180 0.83 -2.75 12.10
C ILE A 180 0.56 -2.71 10.61
N TYR A 181 0.59 -3.86 9.91
CA TYR A 181 0.38 -3.90 8.47
C TYR A 181 -0.99 -3.34 8.06
N VAL A 182 -2.06 -3.71 8.76
CA VAL A 182 -3.41 -3.15 8.50
C VAL A 182 -3.42 -1.64 8.67
N SER A 183 -2.74 -1.11 9.69
CA SER A 183 -2.58 0.34 9.87
C SER A 183 -1.81 1.00 8.72
N LEU A 184 -0.77 0.35 8.19
CA LEU A 184 0.01 0.88 7.06
C LEU A 184 -0.83 0.94 5.77
N VAL A 185 -1.63 -0.10 5.49
CA VAL A 185 -2.54 -0.10 4.33
C VAL A 185 -3.56 1.03 4.45
N ALA A 186 -4.10 1.27 5.65
CA ALA A 186 -5.03 2.35 5.89
C ALA A 186 -4.41 3.74 5.68
N GLN A 187 -3.11 3.92 6.00
CA GLN A 187 -2.37 5.17 5.74
C GLN A 187 -2.15 5.41 4.23
N LEU A 188 -1.97 4.35 3.43
CA LEU A 188 -1.84 4.46 1.97
C LEU A 188 -3.16 4.72 1.22
N ARG A 189 -4.24 4.94 1.96
CA ARG A 189 -5.54 5.18 1.34
C ARG A 189 -5.57 6.58 0.73
N PRO A 190 -5.91 6.73 -0.57
CA PRO A 190 -6.03 8.05 -1.19
C PRO A 190 -7.11 8.91 -0.53
N ASP A 191 -6.84 10.21 -0.38
CA ASP A 191 -7.77 11.17 0.25
C ASP A 191 -9.16 11.20 -0.41
N ILE A 192 -9.20 11.02 -1.74
CA ILE A 192 -10.46 11.01 -2.50
C ILE A 192 -11.40 9.86 -2.11
N CYS A 193 -10.85 8.79 -1.55
CA CYS A 193 -11.66 7.71 -1.01
C CYS A 193 -12.46 8.13 0.23
N GLY A 194 -12.20 9.34 0.74
CA GLY A 194 -12.73 9.86 1.97
C GLY A 194 -12.22 9.09 3.19
N ALA A 195 -12.42 9.66 4.37
CA ALA A 195 -12.42 8.89 5.60
C ALA A 195 -13.69 8.02 5.60
N SER A 196 -13.77 6.98 4.76
CA SER A 196 -14.79 5.98 5.03
C SER A 196 -14.39 5.39 6.37
N SER A 197 -15.23 5.67 7.36
CA SER A 197 -15.27 4.99 8.64
C SER A 197 -14.78 3.58 8.43
N ILE A 198 -13.55 3.31 8.88
CA ILE A 198 -13.17 1.98 9.31
C ILE A 198 -14.28 1.69 10.32
N VAL A 199 -15.36 1.03 9.86
CA VAL A 199 -16.41 0.51 10.72
C VAL A 199 -15.68 -0.58 11.44
N SER A 200 -15.04 -0.10 12.50
CA SER A 200 -14.22 -0.83 13.39
C SER A 200 -15.05 -2.03 13.76
N SER A 201 -14.50 -3.21 13.54
CA SER A 201 -15.03 -4.49 14.03
C SER A 201 -15.27 -4.48 15.55
N VAL A 202 -14.92 -3.38 16.24
CA VAL A 202 -15.38 -2.97 17.57
C VAL A 202 -16.92 -2.92 17.69
N ALA A 203 -17.69 -2.65 16.63
CA ALA A 203 -19.15 -2.71 16.71
C ALA A 203 -19.66 -4.14 17.01
N VAL A 204 -18.94 -5.19 16.60
CA VAL A 204 -19.29 -6.57 16.94
C VAL A 204 -18.88 -6.92 18.37
N LEU A 205 -17.81 -6.31 18.91
CA LEU A 205 -17.41 -6.47 20.31
C LEU A 205 -18.37 -5.77 21.29
N VAL A 206 -18.92 -4.61 20.93
CA VAL A 206 -19.87 -3.89 21.80
C VAL A 206 -21.23 -4.60 21.85
N VAL A 207 -21.74 -5.12 20.74
CA VAL A 207 -22.99 -5.91 20.75
C VAL A 207 -22.83 -7.24 21.51
N SER A 208 -21.64 -7.86 21.44
CA SER A 208 -21.33 -9.08 22.21
C SER A 208 -21.21 -8.83 23.71
N LEU A 209 -20.76 -7.64 24.14
CA LEU A 209 -20.71 -7.29 25.55
C LEU A 209 -22.11 -7.12 26.16
N PHE A 210 -23.08 -6.55 25.44
CA PHE A 210 -24.44 -6.39 25.98
C PHE A 210 -25.22 -7.71 26.08
N ALA A 211 -24.90 -8.71 25.25
CA ALA A 211 -25.49 -10.04 25.35
C ALA A 211 -24.90 -10.90 26.50
N ALA A 212 -23.70 -10.57 26.99
CA ALA A 212 -23.04 -11.30 28.08
C ALA A 212 -23.44 -10.83 29.49
N PHE A 213 -24.02 -9.63 29.63
CA PHE A 213 -24.48 -9.07 30.91
C PHE A 213 -26.01 -9.14 31.11
N SER A 214 -26.73 -9.81 30.22
CA SER A 214 -28.19 -9.97 30.26
C SER A 214 -28.66 -11.38 30.65
N ASN A 215 -27.80 -12.17 31.29
CA ASN A 215 -28.16 -13.42 32.01
C ASN A 215 -27.59 -13.42 33.42
#